data_AF-A0A3A4VXB0-F1
#
_entry.id   AF-A0A3A4VXB0-F1
#
_cell.length_a   1.000
_cell.length_b   1.000
_cell.length_c   1.000
_cell.angle_alpha   90.00
_cell.angle_beta   90.00
_cell.angle_gamma   90.00
#
_symmetry.space_group_name_H-M   'P 1'
#
loop_
_entity.id
_entity.type
_entity.pdbx_description
1 polymer ?
#
loop_
_entity_poly.entity_id
_entity_poly.type
_entity_poly.pdbx_seq_one_letter_code
_entity_poly.pdbx_strand_id
1 'polypeptide(L)' 'MMPGTNGKLVSRKGAKVEKVVFKRIMDDYYQARGWDIETGLFRENSLTKISLTDMILELERHNFVAHS' A
#
# COMPACT_ATOMS: atom_id res chain seq x y z
N MET A 1 16.93 16.87 5.72
CA MET A 1 16.87 16.81 7.19
C MET A 1 15.41 16.75 7.59
N MET A 2 15.04 16.01 8.63
CA MET A 2 13.65 15.94 9.10
C MET A 2 13.57 16.45 10.55
N PRO A 3 12.48 17.09 10.96
CA PRO A 3 12.27 17.41 12.36
C PRO A 3 12.11 16.10 13.14
N GLY A 4 13.01 15.87 14.08
CA GLY A 4 12.90 14.82 15.09
C GLY A 4 12.08 15.31 16.27
N THR A 5 11.93 14.45 17.26
CA THR A 5 11.28 14.77 18.54
C THR A 5 11.90 16.04 19.14
N ASN A 6 11.05 16.96 19.61
CA ASN A 6 11.43 18.25 20.20
C ASN A 6 12.26 19.15 19.28
N GLY A 7 12.07 19.07 17.96
CA GLY A 7 12.70 20.00 17.00
C GLY A 7 14.18 19.73 16.73
N LYS A 8 14.76 18.64 17.26
CA LYS A 8 16.13 18.24 16.91
C LYS A 8 16.18 17.77 15.47
N LEU A 9 17.08 18.34 14.67
CA LEU A 9 17.32 17.89 13.29
C LEU A 9 17.87 16.48 13.31
N VAL A 10 17.12 15.52 12.76
CA VAL A 10 17.56 14.14 12.61
C VAL A 10 17.85 13.83 11.15
N SER A 11 18.98 13.17 10.92
CA SER A 11 19.30 12.53 9.65
C SER A 11 18.95 11.05 9.75
N ARG A 12 18.14 10.55 8.81
CA ARG A 12 17.80 9.11 8.71
C ARG A 12 18.79 8.34 7.83
N LYS A 13 19.91 8.95 7.43
CA LYS A 13 20.90 8.31 6.56
C LYS A 13 21.47 7.06 7.27
N GLY A 14 21.20 5.88 6.71
CA GLY A 14 21.61 4.58 7.27
C GLY A 14 20.57 3.90 8.18
N ALA A 15 19.45 4.56 8.49
CA ALA A 15 18.37 3.94 9.26
C ALA A 15 17.68 2.83 8.44
N LYS A 16 17.48 1.68 9.06
CA LYS A 16 16.73 0.54 8.49
C LYS A 16 15.39 0.41 9.20
N VAL A 17 14.34 0.09 8.44
CA VAL A 17 13.03 -0.24 9.01
C VAL A 17 13.00 -1.72 9.31
N GLU A 18 12.40 -2.09 10.44
CA GLU A 18 12.17 -3.49 10.80
C GLU A 18 11.09 -4.09 9.89
N LYS A 19 11.37 -5.24 9.28
CA LYS A 19 10.56 -5.81 8.20
C LYS A 19 9.15 -6.21 8.68
N VAL A 20 9.03 -6.74 9.89
CA VAL A 20 7.75 -7.16 10.47
C VAL A 20 6.86 -5.95 10.76
N VAL A 21 7.41 -4.91 11.38
CA VAL A 21 6.71 -3.63 11.60
C VAL A 21 6.28 -3.01 10.28
N PHE A 22 7.15 -3.00 9.27
CA PHE A 22 6.78 -2.50 7.94
C PHE A 22 5.64 -3.31 7.32
N LYS A 23 5.73 -4.65 7.36
CA LYS A 23 4.67 -5.52 6.81
C LYS A 23 3.32 -5.22 7.47
N ARG A 24 3.27 -5.14 8.80
CA ARG A 24 2.04 -4.83 9.53
C ARG A 24 1.43 -3.49 9.10
N ILE A 25 2.25 -2.46 8.91
CA ILE A 25 1.76 -1.15 8.44
C ILE A 25 1.19 -1.26 7.02
N MET A 26 1.80 -2.08 6.16
CA MET A 26 1.27 -2.32 4.80
C MET A 26 -0.03 -3.10 4.82
N ASP A 27 -0.17 -4.10 5.70
CA ASP A 27 -1.41 -4.87 5.87
C ASP A 27 -2.56 -3.93 6.26
N ASP A 28 -2.33 -3.06 7.27
CA ASP A 28 -3.30 -2.04 7.70
C ASP A 28 -3.65 -1.08 6.55
N TYR A 29 -2.66 -0.67 5.75
CA TYR A 29 -2.84 0.21 4.60
C TYR A 29 -3.67 -0.45 3.48
N TYR A 30 -3.36 -1.69 3.12
CA TYR A 30 -4.08 -2.43 2.07
C TYR A 30 -5.51 -2.71 2.50
N GLN A 31 -5.73 -3.09 3.76
CA GLN A 31 -7.07 -3.26 4.32
C GLN A 31 -7.89 -1.97 4.23
N ALA A 32 -7.32 -0.83 4.63
CA ALA A 32 -8.00 0.46 4.57
C ALA A 32 -8.37 0.88 3.13
N ARG A 33 -7.59 0.48 2.13
CA ARG A 33 -7.86 0.72 0.70
C ARG A 33 -8.74 -0.35 0.05
N GLY A 34 -9.07 -1.42 0.76
CA GLY A 34 -9.85 -2.54 0.22
C GLY A 34 -9.08 -3.38 -0.80
N TRP A 35 -7.75 -3.36 -0.72
CA TRP A 35 -6.88 -4.20 -1.54
C TRP A 35 -6.72 -5.58 -0.91
N ASP A 36 -6.14 -6.50 -1.65
CA ASP A 36 -5.79 -7.80 -1.11
C ASP A 36 -4.55 -7.70 -0.21
N ILE A 37 -4.65 -8.19 1.03
CA ILE A 37 -3.59 -8.02 2.05
C ILE A 37 -2.37 -8.90 1.73
N GLU A 38 -2.60 -10.11 1.22
CA GLU A 38 -1.52 -11.07 0.96
C GLU A 38 -0.68 -10.66 -0.25
N THR A 39 -1.34 -10.18 -1.30
CA THR A 39 -0.69 -9.88 -2.58
C THR A 39 -0.41 -8.39 -2.79
N GLY A 40 -1.12 -7.51 -2.08
CA GLY A 40 -1.09 -6.05 -2.31
C GLY A 40 -1.78 -5.61 -3.60
N LEU A 41 -2.49 -6.51 -4.28
CA LEU A 41 -3.19 -6.23 -5.53
C LEU A 41 -4.55 -5.58 -5.31
N PHE A 42 -5.04 -4.86 -6.32
CA PHE A 42 -6.36 -4.26 -6.28
C PHE A 42 -7.45 -5.33 -6.25
N ARG A 43 -8.53 -5.09 -5.50
CA ARG A 43 -9.76 -5.89 -5.64
C ARG A 43 -10.71 -5.19 -6.59
N GLU A 44 -11.41 -5.95 -7.42
CA GLU A 44 -12.38 -5.42 -8.38
C GLU A 44 -13.41 -4.48 -7.71
N ASN A 45 -13.97 -4.90 -6.57
CA ASN A 45 -14.91 -4.09 -5.78
C ASN A 45 -14.30 -2.75 -5.32
N SER A 46 -13.00 -2.72 -4.99
CA SER A 46 -12.33 -1.48 -4.59
C SER A 46 -12.23 -0.47 -5.74
N LEU A 47 -12.03 -0.95 -6.98
CA LEU A 47 -11.97 -0.13 -8.20
C LEU A 47 -13.36 0.37 -8.60
N THR A 48 -14.38 -0.50 -8.54
CA THR A 48 -15.77 -0.14 -8.86
C THR A 48 -16.32 0.92 -7.91
N LYS A 49 -15.99 0.84 -6.60
CA LYS A 49 -16.42 1.85 -5.60
C LYS A 49 -15.93 3.27 -5.88
N ILE A 50 -14.80 3.41 -6.57
CA ILE A 50 -14.20 4.70 -6.92
C ILE A 50 -14.37 5.04 -8.40
N SER A 51 -15.29 4.37 -9.09
CA SER A 51 -15.65 4.60 -10.49
C SER A 51 -14.50 4.41 -11.48
N LEU A 52 -13.60 3.45 -11.21
CA LEU A 52 -12.48 3.06 -12.09
C LEU A 52 -12.73 1.69 -12.76
N THR A 53 -13.99 1.36 -13.00
CA THR A 53 -14.41 0.07 -13.58
C THR A 53 -13.85 -0.15 -14.99
N ASP A 54 -13.68 0.92 -15.76
CA ASP A 54 -13.11 0.91 -17.11
C ASP A 54 -11.63 0.49 -17.15
N MET A 55 -10.89 0.71 -16.06
CA MET A 55 -9.48 0.32 -15.95
C MET A 55 -9.29 -1.14 -15.52
N ILE A 56 -10.32 -1.83 -15.03
CA ILE A 56 -10.21 -3.21 -14.53
C ILE A 56 -9.59 -4.11 -15.61
N LEU A 57 -10.10 -4.04 -16.85
CA LEU A 57 -9.61 -4.87 -17.96
C LEU A 57 -8.12 -4.65 -18.27
N GLU A 58 -7.63 -3.40 -18.16
CA GLU A 58 -6.21 -3.11 -18.36
C GLU A 58 -5.39 -3.65 -17.18
N LEU A 59 -5.86 -3.44 -15.96
CA LEU A 59 -5.17 -3.91 -14.76
C LEU A 59 -5.10 -5.44 -14.70
N GLU A 60 -6.13 -6.15 -15.14
CA GLU A 60 -6.15 -7.61 -15.27
C GLU A 60 -5.12 -8.10 -16.29
N ARG A 61 -5.00 -7.43 -17.45
CA ARG A 61 -3.97 -7.75 -18.46
C ARG A 61 -2.55 -7.72 -17.89
N HIS A 62 -2.30 -6.87 -16.90
CA HIS A 62 -1.00 -6.74 -16.23
C HIS A 62 -0.91 -7.47 -14.89
N ASN A 63 -1.91 -8.29 -14.52
CA ASN A 63 -1.98 -9.01 -13.25
C ASN A 63 -1.99 -8.10 -12.00
N PHE A 64 -2.60 -6.91 -12.09
CA PHE A 64 -2.74 -6.00 -10.97
C PHE A 64 -4.04 -6.17 -10.17
N VAL A 65 -4.93 -7.06 -10.62
CA VAL A 65 -6.19 -7.39 -9.91
C VAL A 65 -6.05 -8.74 -9.22
N ALA A 66 -6.40 -8.79 -7.93
CA ALA A 66 -6.44 -10.02 -7.17
C ALA A 66 -7.56 -10.92 -7.70
N HIS A 67 -7.20 -12.15 -8.05
CA HIS A 67 -8.15 -13.22 -8.37
C HIS A 67 -8.16 -14.16 -7.17
N SER A 68 -9.21 -14.11 -6.35
CA SER A 68 -9.35 -14.91 -5.13
C SER A 68 -10.71 -15.59 -5.11
#